data_AF-A0A552QNH8-F1
#
_entry.id   AF-A0A552QNH8-F1
#
_cell.length_a   1.000
_cell.length_b   1.000
_cell.length_c   1.000
_cell.angle_alpha   90.00
_cell.angle_beta   90.00
_cell.angle_gamma   90.00
#
_symmetry.space_group_name_H-M   'P 1'
#
loop_
_entity.id
_entity.type
_entity.pdbx_description
1 polymer ?
#
loop_
_entity_poly.entity_id
_entity_poly.type
_entity_poly.pdbx_seq_one_letter_code
_entity_poly.pdbx_strand_id
1 'polypeptide(L)'
;MKSSLGMRTRLPARHRRWAGLLAGGIIAVPAVLGLTACDSAQDALDRGDLCLDILDIALFDPNPSSADEAREDVRDRADKIDEIAEKASDDKLRDAAEKTAKELRAAADGDLKAGSVSEYVSEQNDRLKSLRKTCTDLGDFG
;
A
#
# COMPACT_ATOMS: atom_id res chain seq x y z
N MET A 1 -30.64 10.59 70.37
CA MET A 1 -29.67 11.17 69.41
C MET A 1 -30.37 11.40 68.08
N LYS A 2 -30.14 12.56 67.47
CA LYS A 2 -30.85 13.11 66.31
C LYS A 2 -30.66 12.31 65.03
N SER A 3 -31.75 12.08 64.32
CA SER A 3 -31.79 11.73 62.90
C SER A 3 -31.34 12.90 62.05
N SER A 4 -30.55 12.63 60.99
CA SER A 4 -30.40 13.57 59.88
C SER A 4 -30.16 12.86 58.56
N LEU A 5 -30.72 13.52 57.54
CA LEU A 5 -30.41 13.49 56.11
C LEU A 5 -30.91 12.30 55.29
N GLY A 6 -31.97 12.60 54.52
CA GLY A 6 -32.41 11.81 53.39
C GLY A 6 -31.57 12.02 52.13
N MET A 7 -31.74 11.10 51.19
CA MET A 7 -31.48 11.32 49.78
C MET A 7 -32.58 10.64 48.98
N ARG A 8 -33.27 11.43 48.17
CA ARG A 8 -34.17 10.95 47.11
C ARG A 8 -33.30 10.56 45.92
N THR A 9 -33.27 9.29 45.56
CA THR A 9 -32.88 8.84 44.23
C THR A 9 -34.09 8.16 43.57
N ARG A 10 -34.38 8.62 42.35
CA ARG A 10 -35.56 8.27 41.56
C ARG A 10 -35.43 6.85 41.00
N LEU A 11 -36.48 6.05 41.18
CA LEU A 11 -36.83 4.83 40.41
C LEU A 11 -37.23 5.20 38.95
N PRO A 12 -37.48 4.27 37.99
CA PRO A 12 -37.63 2.81 38.12
C PRO A 12 -36.99 1.92 37.02
N ALA A 13 -36.91 0.62 37.35
CA ALA A 13 -37.19 -0.58 36.53
C ALA A 13 -36.47 -0.77 35.17
N ARG A 14 -36.01 -1.96 34.78
CA ARG A 14 -36.64 -3.27 34.94
C ARG A 14 -35.57 -4.32 34.66
N HIS A 15 -35.13 -5.02 35.69
CA HIS A 15 -34.22 -6.14 35.56
C HIS A 15 -34.96 -7.41 35.12
N ARG A 16 -34.21 -8.22 34.36
CA ARG A 16 -34.36 -9.66 34.12
C ARG A 16 -35.48 -10.05 33.17
N ARG A 17 -35.13 -10.35 31.91
CA ARG A 17 -34.60 -11.66 31.43
C ARG A 17 -35.67 -12.75 31.56
N TRP A 18 -36.01 -13.41 30.47
CA TRP A 18 -35.50 -14.76 30.17
C TRP A 18 -36.05 -15.25 28.82
N ALA A 19 -35.30 -16.20 28.25
CA ALA A 19 -35.60 -17.06 27.09
C ALA A 19 -35.24 -16.53 25.69
N GLY A 20 -34.08 -16.99 25.24
CA GLY A 20 -33.95 -17.70 23.96
C GLY A 20 -33.88 -16.82 22.72
N LEU A 21 -32.67 -16.72 22.14
CA LEU A 21 -32.43 -16.98 20.73
C LEU A 21 -30.90 -16.96 20.51
N LEU A 22 -30.35 -18.17 20.40
CA LEU A 22 -29.15 -18.42 19.61
C LEU A 22 -29.54 -18.14 18.16
N ALA A 23 -29.22 -16.95 17.65
CA ALA A 23 -29.31 -16.63 16.22
C ALA A 23 -28.14 -15.69 15.93
N GLY A 24 -27.33 -16.06 14.93
CA GLY A 24 -26.08 -15.40 14.59
C GLY A 24 -26.21 -13.88 14.54
N GLY A 25 -25.25 -13.21 15.16
CA GLY A 25 -25.11 -11.77 15.07
C GLY A 25 -24.78 -11.37 13.64
N ILE A 26 -25.81 -11.18 12.81
CA ILE A 26 -25.71 -10.33 11.65
C ILE A 26 -25.59 -8.92 12.23
N ILE A 27 -24.36 -8.41 12.26
CA ILE A 27 -24.13 -6.98 12.36
C ILE A 27 -24.84 -6.38 11.16
N ALA A 28 -26.04 -5.84 11.36
CA ALA A 28 -26.69 -5.01 10.39
C ALA A 28 -25.84 -3.74 10.26
N VAL A 29 -24.86 -3.77 9.36
CA VAL A 29 -24.15 -2.57 8.93
C VAL A 29 -25.21 -1.68 8.28
N PRO A 30 -25.51 -0.49 8.84
CA PRO A 30 -26.48 0.40 8.22
C PRO A 30 -25.94 0.79 6.83
N ALA A 31 -26.58 0.26 5.79
CA ALA A 31 -26.25 0.45 4.38
C ALA A 31 -26.61 1.87 3.89
N VAL A 32 -26.10 2.90 4.56
CA VAL A 32 -26.39 4.32 4.25
C VAL A 32 -25.18 5.03 3.65
N LEU A 33 -24.12 4.31 3.30
CA LEU A 33 -22.99 4.84 2.53
C LEU A 33 -23.08 4.30 1.10
N GLY A 34 -23.93 4.95 0.31
CA GLY A 34 -24.16 4.61 -1.09
C GLY A 34 -22.94 4.84 -1.96
N LEU A 35 -22.71 3.93 -2.91
CA LEU A 35 -21.84 4.01 -4.10
C LEU A 35 -20.36 4.37 -3.86
N THR A 36 -20.03 5.47 -3.17
CA THR A 36 -18.67 5.95 -2.91
C THR A 36 -17.84 5.03 -2.01
N ALA A 37 -18.49 4.19 -1.19
CA ALA A 37 -17.80 3.20 -0.35
C ALA A 37 -17.37 1.95 -1.14
N CYS A 38 -17.99 1.68 -2.29
CA CYS A 38 -17.56 0.60 -3.18
C CYS A 38 -16.43 1.06 -4.09
N ASP A 39 -16.49 2.28 -4.65
CA ASP A 39 -15.41 2.83 -5.50
C ASP A 39 -14.10 2.92 -4.71
N SER A 40 -14.13 3.48 -3.49
CA SER A 40 -12.93 3.57 -2.64
C SER A 40 -12.38 2.20 -2.19
N ALA A 41 -13.25 1.20 -2.04
CA ALA A 41 -12.80 -0.17 -1.77
C ALA A 41 -12.16 -0.82 -3.00
N GLN A 42 -12.66 -0.51 -4.22
CA GLN A 42 -12.07 -0.99 -5.48
C GLN A 42 -10.72 -0.32 -5.76
N ASP A 43 -10.62 1.00 -5.60
CA ASP A 43 -9.35 1.73 -5.77
C ASP A 43 -8.26 1.22 -4.80
N ALA A 44 -8.64 0.90 -3.56
CA ALA A 44 -7.71 0.34 -2.59
C ALA A 44 -7.25 -1.08 -2.94
N LEU A 45 -8.11 -1.89 -3.57
CA LEU A 45 -7.76 -3.22 -4.08
C LEU A 45 -6.86 -3.11 -5.31
N ASP A 46 -7.21 -2.28 -6.29
CA ASP A 46 -6.41 -2.06 -7.50
C ASP A 46 -5.03 -1.51 -7.15
N ARG A 47 -4.95 -0.55 -6.23
CA ARG A 47 -3.68 -0.08 -5.67
C ARG A 47 -2.91 -1.20 -4.99
N GLY A 48 -3.60 -2.06 -4.24
CA GLY A 48 -3.02 -3.22 -3.57
C GLY A 48 -2.37 -4.18 -4.56
N ASP A 49 -3.09 -4.56 -5.62
CA ASP A 49 -2.61 -5.47 -6.66
C ASP A 49 -1.41 -4.89 -7.41
N LEU A 50 -1.45 -3.62 -7.82
CA LEU A 50 -0.31 -2.95 -8.46
C LEU A 50 0.90 -2.83 -7.52
N CYS A 51 0.66 -2.65 -6.22
CA CYS A 51 1.73 -2.66 -5.24
C CYS A 51 2.33 -4.05 -5.02
N LEU A 52 1.54 -5.12 -5.14
CA LEU A 52 2.08 -6.48 -5.17
C LEU A 52 2.94 -6.69 -6.41
N ASP A 53 2.50 -6.22 -7.59
CA ASP A 53 3.31 -6.27 -8.81
C ASP A 53 4.66 -5.56 -8.62
N ILE A 54 4.69 -4.36 -8.02
CA ILE A 54 5.92 -3.61 -7.70
C ILE A 54 6.82 -4.38 -6.72
N LEU A 55 6.24 -5.05 -5.74
CA LEU A 55 6.98 -5.85 -4.76
C LEU A 55 7.58 -7.11 -5.40
N ASP A 56 6.88 -7.69 -6.38
CA ASP A 56 7.30 -8.85 -7.16
C ASP A 56 8.37 -8.52 -8.20
N ILE A 57 8.51 -7.25 -8.61
CA ILE A 57 9.70 -6.79 -9.33
C ILE A 57 10.89 -7.01 -8.42
N ALA A 58 11.64 -8.11 -8.63
CA ALA A 58 12.78 -8.49 -7.82
C ALA A 58 13.86 -7.39 -7.81
N LEU A 59 14.63 -7.34 -6.71
CA LEU A 59 15.86 -6.54 -6.69
C LEU A 59 16.81 -6.99 -7.82
N PHE A 60 17.65 -6.07 -8.27
CA PHE A 60 18.70 -6.36 -9.24
C PHE A 60 19.68 -7.40 -8.70
N ASP A 61 20.21 -8.26 -9.57
CA ASP A 61 21.27 -9.20 -9.23
C ASP A 61 22.48 -8.42 -8.68
N PRO A 62 22.95 -8.69 -7.45
CA PRO A 62 24.13 -8.01 -6.89
C PRO A 62 25.43 -8.24 -7.65
N ASN A 63 25.49 -9.25 -8.53
CA ASN A 63 26.67 -9.60 -9.31
C ASN A 63 26.33 -10.02 -10.75
N PRO A 64 25.85 -9.09 -11.59
CA PRO A 64 25.56 -9.37 -13.00
C PRO A 64 26.85 -9.73 -13.74
N SER A 65 26.74 -10.53 -14.80
CA SER A 65 27.89 -11.09 -15.52
C SER A 65 28.65 -10.03 -16.33
N SER A 66 27.99 -8.92 -16.66
CA SER A 66 28.57 -7.81 -17.42
C SER A 66 27.87 -6.46 -17.14
N ALA A 67 28.51 -5.37 -17.57
CA ALA A 67 27.90 -4.04 -17.53
C ALA A 67 26.70 -3.93 -18.49
N ASP A 68 26.72 -4.62 -19.63
CA ASP A 68 25.63 -4.60 -20.60
C ASP A 68 24.39 -5.33 -20.06
N GLU A 69 24.58 -6.51 -19.47
CA GLU A 69 23.51 -7.25 -18.78
C GLU A 69 22.89 -6.41 -17.66
N ALA A 70 23.71 -5.72 -16.85
CA ALA A 70 23.21 -4.84 -15.80
C ALA A 70 22.33 -3.70 -16.35
N ARG A 71 22.70 -3.10 -17.49
CA ARG A 71 21.91 -2.02 -18.12
C ARG A 71 20.62 -2.56 -18.72
N GLU A 72 20.67 -3.72 -19.37
CA GLU A 72 19.48 -4.39 -19.92
C GLU A 72 18.48 -4.71 -18.81
N ASP A 73 18.94 -5.30 -17.70
CA ASP A 73 18.14 -5.60 -16.53
C ASP A 73 17.45 -4.36 -15.93
N VAL A 74 18.15 -3.22 -15.95
CA VAL A 74 17.62 -1.92 -15.49
C VAL A 74 16.58 -1.38 -16.44
N ARG A 75 16.80 -1.50 -17.76
CA ARG A 75 15.85 -1.07 -18.78
C ARG A 75 14.55 -1.89 -18.69
N ASP A 76 14.66 -3.20 -18.62
CA ASP A 76 13.51 -4.11 -18.53
C ASP A 76 12.65 -3.85 -17.29
N ARG A 77 13.29 -3.62 -16.14
CA ARG A 77 12.55 -3.26 -14.92
C ARG A 77 11.94 -1.88 -15.02
N ALA A 78 12.61 -0.92 -15.66
CA ALA A 78 12.03 0.40 -15.89
C ALA A 78 10.76 0.32 -16.72
N ASP A 79 10.76 -0.48 -17.80
CA ASP A 79 9.58 -0.65 -18.66
C ASP A 79 8.43 -1.33 -17.92
N LYS A 80 8.70 -2.35 -17.10
CA LYS A 80 7.68 -2.96 -16.24
C LYS A 80 7.06 -1.98 -15.23
N ILE A 81 7.87 -1.11 -14.63
CA ILE A 81 7.38 -0.11 -13.67
C ILE A 81 6.54 0.95 -14.38
N ASP A 82 6.91 1.32 -15.60
CA ASP A 82 6.15 2.26 -16.43
C ASP A 82 4.76 1.69 -16.78
N GLU A 83 4.68 0.41 -17.15
CA GLU A 83 3.39 -0.27 -17.38
C GLU A 83 2.51 -0.31 -16.13
N ILE A 84 3.10 -0.38 -14.94
CA ILE A 84 2.35 -0.28 -13.67
C ILE A 84 1.84 1.14 -13.46
N ALA A 85 2.66 2.14 -13.78
CA ALA A 85 2.28 3.54 -13.68
C ALA A 85 1.08 3.87 -14.58
N GLU A 86 1.06 3.37 -15.81
CA GLU A 86 -0.05 3.54 -16.75
C GLU A 86 -1.38 2.94 -16.24
N LYS A 87 -1.31 1.91 -15.39
CA LYS A 87 -2.48 1.24 -14.79
C LYS A 87 -2.92 1.86 -13.47
N ALA A 88 -2.08 2.64 -12.82
CA ALA A 88 -2.34 3.19 -11.49
C ALA A 88 -3.37 4.34 -11.53
N SER A 89 -4.52 4.11 -10.87
CA SER A 89 -5.50 5.17 -10.58
C SER A 89 -5.07 6.08 -9.43
N ASP A 90 -4.26 5.56 -8.50
CA ASP A 90 -3.68 6.32 -7.40
C ASP A 90 -2.55 7.24 -7.90
N ASP A 91 -2.78 8.56 -7.82
CA ASP A 91 -1.85 9.57 -8.34
C ASP A 91 -0.45 9.47 -7.72
N LYS A 92 -0.35 9.15 -6.42
CA LYS A 92 0.93 9.06 -5.71
C LYS A 92 1.72 7.82 -6.13
N LEU A 93 1.04 6.69 -6.31
CA LEU A 93 1.64 5.47 -6.84
C LEU A 93 2.08 5.68 -8.29
N ARG A 94 1.23 6.29 -9.13
CA ARG A 94 1.55 6.62 -10.51
C ARG A 94 2.79 7.49 -10.58
N ASP A 95 2.80 8.63 -9.89
CA ASP A 95 3.93 9.57 -9.89
C ASP A 95 5.23 8.92 -9.40
N ALA A 96 5.15 8.08 -8.36
CA ALA A 96 6.31 7.36 -7.85
C ALA A 96 6.83 6.34 -8.88
N ALA A 97 5.94 5.58 -9.51
CA ALA A 97 6.28 4.59 -10.52
C ALA A 97 6.87 5.26 -11.78
N GLU A 98 6.23 6.29 -12.34
CA GLU A 98 6.74 7.06 -13.49
C GLU A 98 8.13 7.63 -13.21
N LYS A 99 8.32 8.23 -12.02
CA LYS A 99 9.61 8.79 -11.63
C LYS A 99 10.68 7.70 -11.55
N THR A 100 10.38 6.58 -10.90
CA THR A 100 11.32 5.47 -10.80
C THR A 100 11.65 4.88 -12.17
N ALA A 101 10.66 4.63 -13.02
CA ALA A 101 10.87 4.15 -14.38
C ALA A 101 11.78 5.10 -15.18
N LYS A 102 11.50 6.41 -15.14
CA LYS A 102 12.32 7.42 -15.81
C LYS A 102 13.76 7.44 -15.31
N GLU A 103 13.97 7.38 -14.00
CA GLU A 103 15.30 7.36 -13.40
C GLU A 103 16.08 6.09 -13.76
N LEU A 104 15.41 4.93 -13.78
CA LEU A 104 16.02 3.67 -14.20
C LEU A 104 16.41 3.72 -15.69
N ARG A 105 15.52 4.20 -16.59
CA ARG A 105 15.85 4.36 -18.03
C ARG A 105 17.03 5.29 -18.25
N ALA A 106 17.05 6.44 -17.59
CA ALA A 106 18.16 7.39 -17.68
C ALA A 106 19.49 6.77 -17.23
N ALA A 107 19.46 5.92 -16.21
CA ALA A 107 20.64 5.20 -15.75
C ALA A 107 21.06 4.06 -16.70
N ALA A 108 20.11 3.38 -17.36
CA ALA A 108 20.40 2.37 -18.38
C ALA A 108 21.04 2.97 -19.64
N ASP A 109 20.61 4.16 -20.04
CA ASP A 109 21.17 4.88 -21.20
C ASP A 109 22.53 5.56 -20.90
N GLY A 110 22.95 5.60 -19.63
CA GLY A 110 24.22 6.17 -19.19
C GLY A 110 25.43 5.26 -19.41
N ASP A 111 26.63 5.82 -19.34
CA ASP A 111 27.89 5.08 -19.44
C ASP A 111 28.25 4.38 -18.10
N LEU A 112 28.00 3.08 -18.02
CA LEU A 112 28.47 2.18 -16.97
C LEU A 112 29.79 1.50 -17.35
N LYS A 113 30.82 1.67 -16.53
CA LYS A 113 32.10 0.96 -16.67
C LYS A 113 32.08 -0.34 -15.87
N ALA A 114 32.80 -1.37 -16.35
CA ALA A 114 32.85 -2.68 -15.70
C ALA A 114 33.29 -2.65 -14.21
N GLY A 115 34.15 -1.69 -13.82
CA GLY A 115 34.62 -1.54 -12.44
C GLY A 115 33.60 -0.97 -11.45
N SER A 116 32.46 -0.46 -11.91
CA SER A 116 31.44 0.20 -11.08
C SER A 116 30.08 -0.49 -11.12
N VAL A 117 30.00 -1.71 -11.66
CA VAL A 117 28.73 -2.43 -11.87
C VAL A 117 28.00 -2.74 -10.56
N SER A 118 28.74 -3.13 -9.50
CA SER A 118 28.13 -3.41 -8.19
C SER A 118 27.54 -2.15 -7.52
N GLU A 119 28.22 -1.01 -7.66
CA GLU A 119 27.74 0.28 -7.17
C GLU A 119 26.49 0.72 -7.94
N TYR A 120 26.53 0.60 -9.27
CA TYR A 120 25.39 0.86 -10.13
C TYR A 120 24.16 0.03 -9.73
N VAL A 121 24.29 -1.30 -9.63
CA VAL A 121 23.18 -2.16 -9.20
C VAL A 121 22.64 -1.75 -7.83
N SER A 122 23.52 -1.37 -6.90
CA SER A 122 23.12 -0.92 -5.56
C SER A 122 22.28 0.37 -5.62
N GLU A 123 22.69 1.36 -6.41
CA GLU A 123 21.92 2.59 -6.62
C GLU A 123 20.54 2.31 -7.23
N GLN A 124 20.45 1.40 -8.19
CA GLN A 124 19.19 1.06 -8.84
C GLN A 124 18.26 0.29 -7.90
N ASN A 125 18.82 -0.55 -7.02
CA ASN A 125 18.08 -1.20 -5.94
C ASN A 125 17.52 -0.18 -4.93
N ASP A 126 18.24 0.89 -4.62
CA ASP A 126 17.75 1.96 -3.75
C ASP A 126 16.56 2.72 -4.36
N ARG A 127 16.59 2.95 -5.68
CA ARG A 127 15.43 3.54 -6.39
C ARG A 127 14.19 2.65 -6.29
N LEU A 128 14.35 1.35 -6.54
CA LEU A 128 13.26 0.37 -6.42
C LEU A 128 12.76 0.24 -4.98
N LYS A 129 13.66 0.31 -4.00
CA LYS A 129 13.31 0.33 -2.58
C LYS A 129 12.48 1.56 -2.23
N SER A 130 12.81 2.73 -2.78
CA SER A 130 12.01 3.94 -2.60
C SER A 130 10.60 3.77 -3.17
N LEU A 131 10.46 3.17 -4.34
CA LEU A 131 9.15 2.87 -4.93
C LEU A 131 8.34 1.92 -4.06
N ARG A 132 8.93 0.81 -3.61
CA ARG A 132 8.27 -0.15 -2.70
C ARG A 132 7.84 0.50 -1.39
N LYS A 133 8.59 1.49 -0.90
CA LYS A 133 8.20 2.24 0.30
C LYS A 133 6.87 2.97 0.10
N THR A 134 6.62 3.54 -1.08
CA THR A 134 5.34 4.16 -1.43
C THR A 134 4.16 3.19 -1.29
N CYS A 135 4.38 1.91 -1.58
CA CYS A 135 3.39 0.85 -1.40
C CYS A 135 3.14 0.47 0.06
N THR A 136 4.16 0.57 0.91
CA THR A 136 4.06 0.21 2.34
C THR A 136 3.71 1.38 3.26
N ASP A 137 3.80 2.63 2.79
CA ASP A 137 3.34 3.81 3.52
C ASP A 137 1.81 3.86 3.51
N LEU A 138 1.21 3.07 4.41
CA LEU A 138 -0.23 2.92 4.67
C LEU A 138 -0.92 4.20 5.21
N GLY A 139 -0.24 5.35 5.16
CA GLY A 139 -0.67 6.59 5.81
C GLY A 139 -1.58 7.49 4.98
N ASP A 140 -1.98 7.09 3.78
CA ASP A 140 -2.59 7.97 2.77
C ASP A 140 -3.92 7.41 2.21
N PHE A 141 -4.65 6.66 3.03
CA PHE A 141 -6.04 6.31 2.77
C PHE A 141 -6.92 7.35 3.51
N GLY A 142 -6.93 8.59 3.04
CA GLY A 142 -7.61 9.69 3.72
C GLY A 142 -8.00 10.83 2.80
#